data_AF-A0A9D6VAJ9-F1
#
_entry.id   AF-A0A9D6VAJ9-F1
#
_cell.length_a   1.000
_cell.length_b   1.000
_cell.length_c   1.000
_cell.angle_alpha   90.00
_cell.angle_beta   90.00
_cell.angle_gamma   90.00
#
_symmetry.space_group_name_H-M   'P 1'
#
loop_
_entity.id
_entity.type
_entity.pdbx_description
1 polymer ?
#
loop_
_entity_poly.entity_id
_entity_poly.type
_entity_poly.pdbx_seq_one_letter_code
_entity_poly.pdbx_strand_id
1 'polypeptide(L)'
;MLHRMALRVLPSLSLAVTEDSVRKKKRIVMFVPGLVAFAVYRLAKLLLPLSEPIVLLMVSGLVSLVTAFLAYRVGRATPWSRIVREDKTQLLFWLGGWIGFVYGVQLSLLVLALLWLVGYDYLKHPDGPAMMAIIISCTSVARDAFEIGHVRKIALMGRPFPTFPDGAALRTMVGSFAIGLVPWVATGLIVGALGASLGHLVEAYQGAAIVQLSAVALLGGGVALCAHFGGLRPHASWIQGLVRTKAGELLKYWWWPGLSFAATYYLVAAGCVIFLLKQPGIPTAYAMAAGGFVTGMMALYCYYLGFRRHIEEQQGHTMSSALLRCPFVMGILGKSPGTGISASAGAGTGSVSGSKV
;
A
#
# COMPACT_ATOMS: atom_id res chain seq x y z
N MET A 1 -3.56 -5.08 1.80
CA MET A 1 -2.65 -4.76 0.69
C MET A 1 -3.08 -3.56 -0.16
N LEU A 2 -4.36 -3.23 -0.30
CA LEU A 2 -4.80 -2.00 -1.00
C LEU A 2 -4.13 -0.72 -0.46
N HIS A 3 -3.91 -0.64 0.85
CA HIS A 3 -3.19 0.47 1.50
C HIS A 3 -1.84 0.73 0.84
N ARG A 4 -1.10 -0.34 0.51
CA ARG A 4 0.22 -0.27 -0.12
C ARG A 4 0.14 0.20 -1.56
N MET A 5 -0.88 -0.20 -2.32
CA MET A 5 -1.10 0.34 -3.67
C MET A 5 -1.45 1.82 -3.62
N ALA A 6 -2.34 2.22 -2.70
CA ALA A 6 -2.76 3.61 -2.56
C ALA A 6 -1.58 4.54 -2.22
N LEU A 7 -0.73 4.16 -1.26
CA LEU A 7 0.48 4.91 -0.87
C LEU A 7 1.50 5.14 -2.00
N ARG A 8 1.33 4.42 -3.10
CA ARG A 8 2.33 4.23 -4.15
C ARG A 8 1.86 4.72 -5.51
N VAL A 9 0.55 4.63 -5.75
CA VAL A 9 -0.11 5.06 -6.99
C VAL A 9 -0.70 6.45 -6.86
N LEU A 10 -1.23 6.82 -5.68
CA LEU A 10 -1.80 8.16 -5.49
C LEU A 10 -0.66 9.19 -5.32
N PRO A 11 -0.57 10.20 -6.20
CA PRO A 11 0.51 11.19 -6.17
C PRO A 11 0.67 11.88 -4.82
N SER A 12 -0.45 12.25 -4.19
CA SER A 12 -0.47 12.95 -2.90
C SER A 12 0.25 12.16 -1.80
N LEU A 13 -0.05 10.85 -1.70
CA LEU A 13 0.53 9.94 -0.72
C LEU A 13 1.96 9.53 -1.08
N SER A 14 2.22 9.27 -2.38
CA SER A 14 3.55 8.87 -2.83
C SER A 14 4.58 9.98 -2.58
N LEU A 15 4.23 11.24 -2.82
CA LEU A 15 5.12 12.38 -2.55
C LEU A 15 5.47 12.49 -1.05
N ALA A 16 4.47 12.39 -0.17
CA ALA A 16 4.69 12.48 1.27
C ALA A 16 5.59 11.37 1.83
N VAL A 17 5.56 10.19 1.21
CA VAL A 17 6.32 9.01 1.67
C VAL A 17 7.72 8.92 1.04
N THR A 18 7.98 9.70 -0.01
CA THR A 18 9.23 9.61 -0.79
C THR A 18 10.25 10.69 -0.45
N GLU A 19 10.00 11.58 0.51
CA GLU A 19 10.97 12.57 0.99
C GLU A 19 12.25 11.92 1.56
N ASP A 20 13.42 12.50 1.31
CA ASP A 20 14.72 11.89 1.67
C ASP A 20 14.92 11.71 3.17
N SER A 21 14.39 12.63 3.97
CA SER A 21 14.39 12.55 5.44
C SER A 21 13.60 11.33 5.95
N VAL A 22 12.50 11.01 5.27
CA VAL A 22 11.63 9.87 5.55
C VAL A 22 12.29 8.57 5.06
N ARG A 23 12.94 8.58 3.89
CA ARG A 23 13.67 7.42 3.36
C ARG A 23 14.81 6.97 4.27
N LYS A 24 15.56 7.90 4.87
CA LYS A 24 16.64 7.55 5.82
C LYS A 24 16.09 6.90 7.09
N LYS A 25 15.04 7.47 7.69
CA LYS A 25 14.39 6.90 8.88
C LYS A 25 13.74 5.55 8.57
N LYS A 26 13.11 5.41 7.41
CA LYS A 26 12.50 4.17 6.94
C LYS A 26 13.51 3.02 6.86
N ARG A 27 14.75 3.25 6.42
CA ARG A 27 15.79 2.20 6.41
C ARG A 27 16.06 1.65 7.82
N ILE A 28 16.16 2.53 8.81
CA ILE A 28 16.38 2.14 10.21
C ILE A 28 15.16 1.36 10.74
N VAL A 29 13.95 1.88 10.46
CA VAL A 29 12.68 1.25 10.88
C VAL A 29 12.46 -0.11 10.17
N MET A 30 13.10 -0.37 9.04
CA MET A 30 13.06 -1.69 8.40
C MET A 30 14.12 -2.64 8.97
N PHE A 31 15.29 -2.14 9.38
CA PHE A 31 16.38 -2.98 9.88
C PHE A 31 16.09 -3.53 11.29
N VAL A 32 15.69 -2.67 12.22
CA VAL A 32 15.51 -3.05 13.64
C VAL A 32 14.44 -4.14 13.84
N PRO A 33 13.24 -4.05 13.25
CA PRO A 33 12.22 -5.09 13.41
C PRO A 33 12.63 -6.43 12.82
N GLY A 34 13.48 -6.45 11.79
CA GLY A 34 14.00 -7.70 11.24
C GLY A 34 14.90 -8.45 12.23
N LEU A 35 15.78 -7.73 12.93
CA LEU A 35 16.62 -8.32 13.98
C LEU A 35 15.78 -8.78 15.18
N VAL A 36 14.80 -7.98 15.60
CA VAL A 36 13.89 -8.36 16.69
C VAL A 36 13.09 -9.60 16.30
N ALA A 37 12.56 -9.65 15.08
CA ALA A 37 11.84 -10.79 14.55
C ALA A 37 12.69 -12.06 14.52
N PHE A 38 13.97 -11.96 14.15
CA PHE A 38 14.92 -13.07 14.22
C PHE A 38 15.13 -13.56 15.66
N ALA A 39 15.32 -12.66 16.62
CA ALA A 39 15.45 -13.02 18.04
C ALA A 39 14.18 -13.68 18.58
N VAL A 40 13.00 -13.14 18.25
CA VAL A 40 11.71 -13.72 18.62
C VAL A 40 11.53 -15.10 18.00
N TYR A 41 11.91 -15.29 16.74
CA TYR A 41 11.89 -16.61 16.10
C TYR A 41 12.76 -17.62 16.85
N ARG A 42 14.00 -17.24 17.20
CA ARG A 42 14.93 -18.10 17.95
C ARG A 42 14.37 -18.53 19.30
N LEU A 43 13.70 -17.62 20.01
CA LEU A 43 13.06 -17.90 21.29
C LEU A 43 11.79 -18.75 21.12
N ALA A 44 10.92 -18.39 20.17
CA ALA A 44 9.68 -19.10 19.90
C ALA A 44 9.93 -20.55 19.49
N LYS A 45 11.01 -20.82 18.76
CA LYS A 45 11.41 -22.19 18.39
C LYS A 45 11.66 -23.10 19.59
N LEU A 46 12.04 -22.55 20.75
CA LEU A 46 12.28 -23.33 21.96
C LEU A 46 10.98 -23.76 22.66
N LEU A 47 9.88 -23.05 22.41
CA LEU A 47 8.64 -23.18 23.18
C LEU A 47 7.44 -23.65 22.35
N LEU A 48 7.47 -23.43 21.04
CA LEU A 48 6.31 -23.64 20.15
C LEU A 48 6.69 -24.54 18.95
N PRO A 49 5.78 -25.42 18.51
CA PRO A 49 5.98 -26.24 17.31
C PRO A 49 5.83 -25.38 16.04
N LEU A 50 6.87 -24.63 15.69
CA LEU A 50 6.91 -23.79 14.49
C LEU A 50 6.95 -24.58 13.17
N SER A 51 6.91 -25.91 13.23
CA SER A 51 6.66 -26.81 12.10
C SER A 51 5.20 -26.84 11.66
N GLU A 52 4.28 -26.43 12.54
CA GLU A 52 2.87 -26.31 12.18
C GLU A 52 2.60 -24.95 11.50
N PRO A 53 2.09 -24.93 10.25
CA PRO A 53 1.87 -23.68 9.52
C PRO A 53 0.97 -22.69 10.28
N ILE A 54 -0.07 -23.18 10.96
CA ILE A 54 -1.01 -22.33 11.70
C ILE A 54 -0.31 -21.63 12.87
N VAL A 55 0.48 -22.37 13.65
CA VAL A 55 1.25 -21.81 14.77
C VAL A 55 2.24 -20.77 14.27
N LEU A 56 2.96 -21.07 13.18
CA LEU A 56 3.88 -20.13 12.53
C LEU A 56 3.17 -18.84 12.11
N LEU A 57 2.02 -18.94 11.44
CA LEU A 57 1.27 -17.77 10.97
C LEU A 57 0.71 -16.95 12.13
N MET A 58 0.24 -17.60 13.20
CA MET A 58 -0.21 -16.91 14.42
C MET A 58 0.93 -16.13 15.08
N VAL A 59 2.09 -16.76 15.27
CA VAL A 59 3.28 -16.11 15.84
C VAL A 59 3.71 -14.95 14.96
N SER A 60 3.81 -15.16 13.64
CA SER A 60 4.18 -14.12 12.68
C SER A 60 3.19 -12.93 12.70
N GLY A 61 1.89 -13.22 12.76
CA GLY A 61 0.83 -12.21 12.85
C GLY A 61 0.92 -11.40 14.13
N LEU A 62 1.17 -12.04 15.28
CA LEU A 62 1.31 -11.36 16.58
C LEU A 62 2.56 -10.46 16.61
N VAL A 63 3.69 -10.96 16.13
CA VAL A 63 4.94 -10.17 16.01
C VAL A 63 4.71 -8.96 15.10
N SER A 64 4.02 -9.17 13.98
CA SER A 64 3.69 -8.10 13.03
C SER A 64 2.72 -7.08 13.62
N LEU A 65 1.75 -7.50 14.43
CA LEU A 65 0.82 -6.61 15.14
C LEU A 65 1.55 -5.67 16.09
N VAL A 66 2.42 -6.21 16.96
CA VAL A 66 3.21 -5.39 17.89
C VAL A 66 4.11 -4.43 17.12
N THR A 67 4.75 -4.94 16.06
CA THR A 67 5.63 -4.14 15.20
C THR A 67 4.88 -3.01 14.52
N ALA A 68 3.66 -3.23 14.03
CA ALA A 68 2.85 -2.20 13.39
C ALA A 68 2.58 -1.02 14.33
N PHE A 69 2.21 -1.30 15.59
CA PHE A 69 1.96 -0.23 16.57
C PHE A 69 3.23 0.57 16.89
N LEU A 70 4.36 -0.11 17.09
CA LEU A 70 5.63 0.56 17.37
C LEU A 70 6.10 1.39 16.17
N ALA A 71 6.05 0.84 14.96
CA ALA A 71 6.46 1.54 13.75
C ALA A 71 5.53 2.72 13.43
N TYR A 72 4.22 2.57 13.65
CA TYR A 72 3.26 3.66 13.52
C TYR A 72 3.53 4.79 14.50
N ARG A 73 3.82 4.49 15.77
CA ARG A 73 4.24 5.49 16.75
C ARG A 73 5.49 6.24 16.28
N VAL A 74 6.49 5.53 15.75
CA VAL A 74 7.72 6.15 15.21
C VAL A 74 7.39 7.05 14.02
N GLY A 75 6.46 6.65 13.14
CA GLY A 75 5.98 7.47 12.02
C GLY A 75 5.22 8.72 12.47
N ARG A 76 4.37 8.59 13.49
CA ARG A 76 3.63 9.71 14.12
C ARG A 76 4.55 10.67 14.87
N ALA A 77 5.69 10.20 15.35
CA ALA A 77 6.67 10.96 16.14
C ALA A 77 6.05 11.66 17.37
N THR A 78 5.09 10.99 18.03
CA THR A 78 4.36 11.51 19.19
C THR A 78 4.21 10.42 20.28
N PRO A 79 3.96 10.81 21.55
CA PRO A 79 3.73 9.85 22.62
C PRO A 79 2.36 9.16 22.48
N TRP A 80 2.25 7.94 23.02
CA TRP A 80 1.04 7.12 22.95
C TRP A 80 -0.22 7.82 23.48
N SER A 81 -0.09 8.61 24.55
CA SER A 81 -1.21 9.35 25.14
C SER A 81 -1.85 10.32 24.14
N ARG A 82 -1.05 10.98 23.31
CA ARG A 82 -1.56 11.84 22.23
C ARG A 82 -2.13 11.03 21.08
N ILE A 83 -1.48 9.92 20.71
CA ILE A 83 -1.98 9.04 19.64
C ILE A 83 -3.39 8.55 19.97
N VAL A 84 -3.62 8.02 21.17
CA VAL A 84 -4.93 7.50 21.58
C VAL A 84 -6.01 8.60 21.63
N ARG A 85 -5.61 9.84 21.91
CA ARG A 85 -6.55 10.98 22.00
C ARG A 85 -6.84 11.64 20.64
N GLU A 86 -5.84 11.75 19.77
CA GLU A 86 -5.92 12.43 18.47
C GLU A 86 -6.32 11.49 17.33
N ASP A 87 -5.98 10.20 17.45
CA ASP A 87 -6.29 9.20 16.45
C ASP A 87 -7.50 8.38 16.90
N LYS A 88 -8.46 8.18 15.98
CA LYS A 88 -9.68 7.42 16.24
C LYS A 88 -9.33 5.99 16.63
N THR A 89 -10.01 5.42 17.63
CA THR A 89 -9.85 4.01 18.03
C THR A 89 -10.00 3.04 16.86
N GLN A 90 -10.95 3.32 15.96
CA GLN A 90 -11.14 2.57 14.72
C GLN A 90 -9.88 2.50 13.85
N LEU A 91 -9.10 3.58 13.75
CA LEU A 91 -7.85 3.60 13.00
C LEU A 91 -6.79 2.70 13.66
N LEU A 92 -6.70 2.72 14.99
CA LEU A 92 -5.76 1.88 15.73
C LEU A 92 -6.11 0.39 15.63
N PHE A 93 -7.40 0.05 15.71
CA PHE A 93 -7.87 -1.33 15.48
C PHE A 93 -7.61 -1.79 14.05
N TRP A 94 -7.87 -0.93 13.06
CA TRP A 94 -7.56 -1.24 11.67
C TRP A 94 -6.05 -1.41 11.45
N LEU A 95 -5.23 -0.55 12.04
CA LEU A 95 -3.78 -0.65 11.95
C LEU A 95 -3.26 -1.95 12.59
N GLY A 96 -3.64 -2.23 13.84
CA GLY A 96 -3.16 -3.44 14.54
C GLY A 96 -3.71 -4.72 13.92
N GLY A 97 -5.02 -4.78 13.67
CA GLY A 97 -5.69 -5.97 13.15
C GLY A 97 -5.42 -6.21 11.67
N TRP A 98 -5.73 -5.24 10.80
CA TRP A 98 -5.62 -5.43 9.35
C TRP A 98 -4.20 -5.28 8.83
N ILE A 99 -3.48 -4.23 9.24
CA ILE A 99 -2.11 -3.97 8.74
C ILE A 99 -1.07 -4.79 9.51
N GLY A 100 -1.23 -4.89 10.83
CA GLY A 100 -0.34 -5.67 11.68
C GLY A 100 -0.53 -7.17 11.49
N PHE A 101 -1.66 -7.68 11.94
CA PHE A 101 -1.89 -9.12 12.01
C PHE A 101 -2.20 -9.74 10.64
N VAL A 102 -3.32 -9.37 10.01
CA VAL A 102 -3.80 -10.02 8.78
C VAL A 102 -2.80 -9.87 7.63
N TYR A 103 -2.30 -8.66 7.41
CA TYR A 103 -1.32 -8.43 6.35
C TYR A 103 0.05 -9.09 6.66
N GLY A 104 0.45 -9.18 7.93
CA GLY A 104 1.61 -9.97 8.34
C GLY A 104 1.47 -11.45 7.95
N VAL A 105 0.33 -12.06 8.27
CA VAL A 105 -0.02 -13.45 7.89
C VAL A 105 0.00 -13.63 6.38
N GLN A 106 -0.61 -12.71 5.62
CA GLN A 106 -0.61 -12.75 4.15
C GLN A 106 0.82 -12.73 3.61
N LEU A 107 1.68 -11.85 4.12
CA LEU A 107 3.07 -11.78 3.67
C LEU A 107 3.87 -13.04 4.03
N SER A 108 3.62 -13.65 5.19
CA SER A 108 4.22 -14.94 5.52
C SER A 108 3.79 -16.04 4.57
N LEU A 109 2.49 -16.13 4.24
CA LEU A 109 1.99 -17.08 3.25
C LEU A 109 2.62 -16.87 1.87
N LEU A 110 2.77 -15.61 1.44
CA LEU A 110 3.45 -15.27 0.20
C LEU A 110 4.89 -15.78 0.18
N VAL A 111 5.65 -15.58 1.27
CA VAL A 111 7.04 -16.03 1.36
C VAL A 111 7.12 -17.55 1.32
N LEU A 112 6.27 -18.25 2.07
CA LEU A 112 6.23 -19.71 2.06
C LEU A 112 5.85 -20.27 0.68
N ALA A 113 4.85 -19.68 0.01
CA ALA A 113 4.44 -20.08 -1.33
C ALA A 113 5.54 -19.84 -2.38
N LEU A 114 6.25 -18.71 -2.27
CA LEU A 114 7.37 -18.39 -3.15
C LEU A 114 8.52 -19.40 -2.98
N LEU A 115 8.87 -19.75 -1.75
CA LEU A 115 9.92 -20.74 -1.47
C LEU A 115 9.54 -22.14 -1.97
N TRP A 116 8.28 -22.54 -1.76
CA TRP A 116 7.76 -23.80 -2.29
C TRP A 116 7.83 -23.86 -3.83
N LEU A 117 7.51 -22.75 -4.51
CA LEU A 117 7.60 -22.64 -5.96
C LEU A 117 9.03 -22.84 -6.49
N VAL A 118 10.03 -22.37 -5.73
CA VAL A 118 11.46 -22.50 -6.06
C VAL A 118 12.04 -23.87 -5.63
N GLY A 119 11.22 -24.74 -5.02
CA GLY A 119 11.62 -26.08 -4.59
C GLY A 119 12.14 -26.17 -3.16
N TYR A 120 12.06 -25.07 -2.39
CA TYR A 120 12.43 -25.06 -0.97
C TYR A 120 11.19 -25.24 -0.09
N ASP A 121 10.88 -26.51 0.21
CA ASP A 121 9.64 -26.90 0.88
C ASP A 121 9.71 -26.75 2.41
N TYR A 122 8.83 -25.91 2.95
CA TYR A 122 8.64 -25.70 4.39
C TYR A 122 8.23 -26.98 5.13
N LEU A 123 7.46 -27.88 4.50
CA LEU A 123 7.05 -29.12 5.14
C LEU A 123 8.21 -30.11 5.33
N LYS A 124 9.29 -29.96 4.55
CA LYS A 124 10.50 -30.79 4.64
C LYS A 124 11.58 -30.14 5.49
N HIS A 125 11.77 -28.83 5.34
CA HIS A 125 12.79 -28.05 6.04
C HIS A 125 12.16 -26.79 6.65
N PRO A 126 11.48 -26.89 7.81
CA PRO A 126 10.66 -25.79 8.33
C PRO A 126 11.47 -24.58 8.80
N ASP A 127 12.71 -24.78 9.23
CA ASP A 127 13.50 -23.76 9.93
C ASP A 127 13.85 -22.53 9.08
N GLY A 128 14.29 -22.73 7.83
CA GLY A 128 14.66 -21.66 6.93
C GLY A 128 13.46 -20.81 6.49
N PRO A 129 12.41 -21.43 5.90
CA PRO A 129 11.23 -20.72 5.43
C PRO A 129 10.46 -20.03 6.57
N ALA A 130 10.34 -20.66 7.75
CA ALA A 130 9.68 -20.05 8.91
C ALA A 130 10.36 -18.75 9.34
N MET A 131 11.69 -18.79 9.47
CA MET A 131 12.50 -17.64 9.83
C MET A 131 12.33 -16.51 8.81
N MET A 132 12.46 -16.81 7.51
CA MET A 132 12.29 -15.83 6.44
C MET A 132 10.88 -15.24 6.43
N ALA A 133 9.84 -16.07 6.61
CA ALA A 133 8.45 -15.66 6.61
C ALA A 133 8.12 -14.69 7.76
N ILE A 134 8.69 -14.88 8.95
CA ILE A 134 8.52 -13.97 10.10
C ILE A 134 9.31 -12.67 9.89
N ILE A 135 10.56 -12.73 9.43
CA ILE A 135 11.39 -11.54 9.25
C ILE A 135 10.85 -10.66 8.11
N ILE A 136 10.54 -11.23 6.95
CA ILE A 136 10.10 -10.48 5.76
C ILE A 136 8.72 -9.86 5.99
N SER A 137 7.79 -10.58 6.64
CA SER A 137 6.49 -10.04 7.00
C SER A 137 6.60 -8.88 7.99
N CYS A 138 7.33 -9.08 9.09
CA CYS A 138 7.54 -8.08 10.13
C CYS A 138 8.16 -6.79 9.58
N THR A 139 9.23 -6.90 8.79
CA THR A 139 9.92 -5.73 8.19
C THR A 139 9.05 -4.98 7.19
N SER A 140 8.24 -5.71 6.42
CA SER A 140 7.29 -5.12 5.46
C SER A 140 6.13 -4.42 6.15
N VAL A 141 5.60 -5.01 7.24
CA VAL A 141 4.56 -4.41 8.07
C VAL A 141 5.08 -3.17 8.78
N ALA A 142 6.28 -3.22 9.35
CA ALA A 142 6.93 -2.07 9.98
C ALA A 142 7.02 -0.88 9.02
N ARG A 143 7.49 -1.13 7.80
CA ARG A 143 7.58 -0.11 6.75
C ARG A 143 6.22 0.52 6.48
N ASP A 144 5.20 -0.29 6.20
CA ASP A 144 3.90 0.21 5.77
C ASP A 144 3.19 0.95 6.94
N ALA A 145 3.31 0.45 8.17
CA ALA A 145 2.76 1.11 9.37
C ALA A 145 3.45 2.44 9.68
N PHE A 146 4.77 2.53 9.49
CA PHE A 146 5.52 3.78 9.60
C PHE A 146 5.05 4.82 8.58
N GLU A 147 4.86 4.41 7.32
CA GLU A 147 4.37 5.30 6.25
C GLU A 147 2.97 5.83 6.57
N ILE A 148 2.07 4.96 7.06
CA ILE A 148 0.72 5.36 7.49
C ILE A 148 0.78 6.36 8.65
N GLY A 149 1.63 6.11 9.65
CA GLY A 149 1.84 7.02 10.78
C GLY A 149 2.37 8.39 10.36
N HIS A 150 3.27 8.40 9.37
CA HIS A 150 3.82 9.64 8.81
C HIS A 150 2.77 10.44 8.03
N VAL A 151 1.98 9.78 7.18
CA VAL A 151 0.86 10.40 6.45
C VAL A 151 -0.14 11.00 7.44
N ARG A 152 -0.48 10.27 8.52
CA ARG A 152 -1.38 10.78 9.56
C ARG A 152 -0.80 12.00 10.28
N LYS A 153 0.51 12.02 10.56
CA LYS A 153 1.20 13.19 11.11
C LYS A 153 1.04 14.40 10.20
N ILE A 154 1.32 14.26 8.90
CA ILE A 154 1.19 15.35 7.93
C ILE A 154 -0.26 15.83 7.82
N ALA A 155 -1.23 14.91 7.83
CA ALA A 155 -2.65 15.26 7.82
C ALA A 155 -3.05 16.16 8.99
N LEU A 156 -2.58 15.84 10.20
CA LEU A 156 -2.85 16.62 11.41
C LEU A 156 -2.10 17.95 11.46
N MET A 157 -0.99 18.09 10.72
CA MET A 157 -0.27 19.36 10.57
C MET A 157 -0.92 20.31 9.53
N GLY A 158 -2.16 20.03 9.10
CA GLY A 158 -2.94 20.93 8.26
C GLY A 158 -2.77 20.73 6.76
N ARG A 159 -2.13 19.65 6.30
CA ARG A 159 -2.07 19.27 4.88
C ARG A 159 -3.07 18.12 4.62
N PRO A 160 -4.32 18.41 4.23
CA PRO A 160 -5.34 17.39 4.07
C PRO A 160 -4.98 16.46 2.91
N PHE A 161 -5.06 15.15 3.13
CA PHE A 161 -5.01 14.17 2.06
C PHE A 161 -6.43 13.84 1.63
N PRO A 162 -6.77 13.94 0.33
CA PRO A 162 -8.07 13.57 -0.18
C PRO A 162 -8.46 12.14 0.17
N THR A 163 -7.47 11.24 0.16
CA THR A 163 -7.65 9.80 0.41
C THR A 163 -6.72 9.36 1.53
N PHE A 164 -7.29 8.88 2.64
CA PHE A 164 -6.52 8.15 3.64
C PHE A 164 -6.59 6.64 3.32
N PRO A 165 -5.50 5.86 3.53
CA PRO A 165 -5.45 4.45 3.12
C PRO A 165 -6.19 3.49 4.05
N ASP A 166 -7.31 3.90 4.69
CA ASP A 166 -8.13 3.09 5.62
C ASP A 166 -9.24 2.26 4.93
N GLY A 167 -9.40 2.40 3.62
CA GLY A 167 -10.44 1.71 2.86
C GLY A 167 -11.85 2.28 3.07
N ALA A 168 -12.03 3.38 3.80
CA ALA A 168 -13.34 4.04 3.92
C ALA A 168 -13.81 4.55 2.55
N ALA A 169 -12.94 5.22 1.80
CA ALA A 169 -13.26 5.74 0.47
C ALA A 169 -13.59 4.64 -0.55
N LEU A 170 -12.99 3.44 -0.42
CA LEU A 170 -13.36 2.29 -1.25
C LEU A 170 -14.80 1.86 -0.94
N ARG A 171 -15.14 1.69 0.34
CA ARG A 171 -16.49 1.27 0.76
C ARG A 171 -17.56 2.25 0.29
N THR A 172 -17.29 3.55 0.39
CA THR A 172 -18.18 4.58 -0.15
C THR A 172 -18.35 4.45 -1.66
N MET A 173 -17.26 4.29 -2.41
CA MET A 173 -17.31 4.13 -3.87
C MET A 173 -18.10 2.87 -4.28
N VAL A 174 -17.88 1.74 -3.61
CA VAL A 174 -18.62 0.50 -3.88
C VAL A 174 -20.11 0.69 -3.62
N GLY A 175 -20.49 1.42 -2.58
CA GLY A 175 -21.90 1.72 -2.29
C GLY A 175 -22.56 2.67 -3.30
N SER A 176 -21.82 3.66 -3.81
CA SER A 176 -22.40 4.71 -4.66
C SER A 176 -22.24 4.49 -6.17
N PHE A 177 -21.23 3.72 -6.61
CA PHE A 177 -20.88 3.51 -8.02
C PHE A 177 -20.86 2.02 -8.42
N ALA A 178 -21.64 1.18 -7.72
CA ALA A 178 -21.67 -0.27 -7.94
C ALA A 178 -21.89 -0.67 -9.41
N ILE A 179 -22.80 0.01 -10.13
CA ILE A 179 -23.20 -0.37 -11.49
C ILE A 179 -22.03 -0.25 -12.49
N GLY A 180 -21.18 0.76 -12.36
CA GLY A 180 -20.00 0.93 -13.23
C GLY A 180 -18.85 -0.02 -12.91
N LEU A 181 -18.83 -0.58 -11.70
CA LEU A 181 -17.77 -1.45 -11.17
C LEU A 181 -17.99 -2.93 -11.50
N VAL A 182 -19.24 -3.39 -11.46
CA VAL A 182 -19.63 -4.80 -11.71
C VAL A 182 -19.02 -5.40 -12.97
N PRO A 183 -19.08 -4.76 -14.17
CA PRO A 183 -18.53 -5.39 -15.37
C PRO A 183 -17.01 -5.63 -15.28
N TRP A 184 -16.27 -4.74 -14.61
CA TRP A 184 -14.82 -4.91 -14.41
C TRP A 184 -14.49 -6.07 -13.49
N VAL A 185 -15.23 -6.19 -12.38
CA VAL A 185 -15.05 -7.29 -11.44
C VAL A 185 -15.45 -8.62 -12.10
N ALA A 186 -16.59 -8.68 -12.78
CA ALA A 186 -17.05 -9.87 -13.49
C ALA A 186 -16.06 -10.33 -14.57
N THR A 187 -15.57 -9.40 -15.40
CA THR A 187 -14.54 -9.68 -16.39
C THR A 187 -13.28 -10.21 -15.72
N GLY A 188 -12.88 -9.59 -14.61
CA GLY A 188 -11.72 -10.02 -13.87
C GLY A 188 -11.84 -11.43 -13.29
N LEU A 189 -13.00 -11.78 -12.72
CA LEU A 189 -13.28 -13.12 -12.22
C LEU A 189 -13.15 -14.17 -13.33
N ILE A 190 -13.76 -13.92 -14.49
CA ILE A 190 -13.76 -14.86 -15.62
C ILE A 190 -12.35 -15.02 -16.19
N VAL A 191 -11.69 -13.91 -16.53
CA VAL A 191 -10.34 -13.92 -17.12
C VAL A 191 -9.33 -14.54 -16.17
N GLY A 192 -9.41 -14.25 -14.88
CA GLY A 192 -8.53 -14.84 -13.87
C GLY A 192 -8.74 -16.35 -13.70
N ALA A 193 -10.00 -16.80 -13.70
CA ALA A 193 -10.31 -18.22 -13.61
C ALA A 193 -9.82 -18.99 -14.85
N LEU A 194 -10.06 -18.47 -16.05
CA LEU A 194 -9.57 -19.06 -17.30
C LEU A 194 -8.03 -19.07 -17.34
N GLY A 195 -7.38 -17.98 -16.94
CA GLY A 195 -5.93 -17.90 -16.84
C GLY A 195 -5.34 -18.94 -15.91
N ALA A 196 -5.93 -19.12 -14.73
CA ALA A 196 -5.49 -20.14 -13.79
C ALA A 196 -5.82 -21.59 -14.23
N SER A 197 -6.79 -21.78 -15.11
CA SER A 197 -7.07 -23.13 -15.65
C SER A 197 -5.94 -23.65 -16.55
N LEU A 198 -5.09 -22.78 -17.10
CA LEU A 198 -3.94 -23.16 -17.94
C LEU A 198 -2.93 -24.06 -17.24
N GLY A 199 -2.89 -24.06 -15.90
CA GLY A 199 -2.05 -24.99 -15.14
C GLY A 199 -2.40 -26.46 -15.35
N HIS A 200 -3.64 -26.77 -15.76
CA HIS A 200 -4.06 -28.12 -16.08
C HIS A 200 -3.27 -28.74 -17.24
N LEU A 201 -2.67 -27.92 -18.10
CA LEU A 201 -1.89 -28.38 -19.25
C LEU A 201 -0.49 -28.89 -18.86
N VAL A 202 -0.11 -28.81 -17.58
CA VAL A 202 1.20 -29.19 -17.08
C VAL A 202 1.05 -30.25 -15.99
N GLU A 203 1.67 -31.41 -16.19
CA GLU A 203 1.58 -32.54 -15.25
C GLU A 203 2.37 -32.30 -13.95
N ALA A 204 3.47 -31.55 -14.01
CA ALA A 204 4.29 -31.25 -12.84
C ALA A 204 3.64 -30.17 -11.95
N TYR A 205 3.37 -30.47 -10.68
CA TYR A 205 2.71 -29.55 -9.73
C TYR A 205 3.35 -28.16 -9.66
N GLN A 206 4.69 -28.07 -9.61
CA GLN A 206 5.40 -26.79 -9.58
C GLN A 206 5.32 -26.06 -10.93
N GLY A 207 5.43 -26.79 -12.04
CA GLY A 207 5.29 -26.23 -13.39
C GLY A 207 3.88 -25.66 -13.61
N ALA A 208 2.85 -26.39 -13.18
CA ALA A 208 1.46 -25.94 -13.19
C ALA A 208 1.29 -24.65 -12.38
N ALA A 209 1.85 -24.58 -11.16
CA ALA A 209 1.78 -23.38 -10.33
C ALA A 209 2.49 -22.17 -10.96
N ILE A 210 3.63 -22.37 -11.63
CA ILE A 210 4.35 -21.30 -12.36
C ILE A 210 3.51 -20.78 -13.54
N VAL A 211 2.91 -21.69 -14.32
CA VAL A 211 2.03 -21.32 -15.44
C VAL A 211 0.81 -20.55 -14.94
N GLN A 212 0.17 -21.05 -13.89
CA GLN A 212 -0.97 -20.38 -13.26
C GLN A 212 -0.61 -18.99 -12.75
N LEU A 213 0.49 -18.87 -11.99
CA LEU A 213 0.97 -17.60 -11.46
C LEU A 213 1.26 -16.61 -12.59
N SER A 214 1.96 -17.05 -13.63
CA SER A 214 2.32 -16.22 -14.77
C SER A 214 1.08 -15.76 -15.53
N ALA A 215 0.14 -16.67 -15.81
CA ALA A 215 -1.11 -16.37 -16.49
C ALA A 215 -1.96 -15.37 -15.69
N VAL A 216 -2.18 -15.62 -14.39
CA VAL A 216 -2.95 -14.73 -13.52
C VAL A 216 -2.27 -13.37 -13.38
N ALA A 217 -0.94 -13.32 -13.28
CA ALA A 217 -0.21 -12.06 -13.17
C ALA A 217 -0.30 -11.21 -14.45
N LEU A 218 -0.11 -11.82 -15.62
CA LEU A 218 -0.17 -11.13 -16.92
C LEU A 218 -1.59 -10.67 -17.24
N LEU A 219 -2.55 -11.59 -17.18
CA LEU A 219 -3.96 -11.32 -17.49
C LEU A 219 -4.58 -10.40 -16.44
N GLY A 220 -4.30 -10.65 -15.16
CA GLY A 220 -4.78 -9.83 -14.06
C GLY A 220 -4.20 -8.41 -14.09
N GLY A 221 -2.92 -8.26 -14.42
CA GLY A 221 -2.30 -6.96 -14.67
C GLY A 221 -2.93 -6.22 -15.86
N GLY A 222 -3.27 -6.94 -16.94
CA GLY A 222 -3.97 -6.39 -18.11
C GLY A 222 -5.37 -5.87 -17.77
N VAL A 223 -6.19 -6.69 -17.11
CA VAL A 223 -7.54 -6.29 -16.66
C VAL A 223 -7.45 -5.11 -15.68
N ALA A 224 -6.49 -5.13 -14.76
CA ALA A 224 -6.26 -4.06 -13.80
C ALA A 224 -5.90 -2.72 -14.49
N LEU A 225 -5.07 -2.75 -15.53
CA LEU A 225 -4.75 -1.58 -16.35
C LEU A 225 -6.01 -1.01 -17.01
N CYS A 226 -6.81 -1.85 -17.66
CA CYS A 226 -8.05 -1.43 -18.31
C CYS A 226 -9.05 -0.84 -17.29
N ALA A 227 -9.21 -1.51 -16.14
CA ALA A 227 -10.08 -1.06 -15.06
C ALA A 227 -9.62 0.30 -14.49
N HIS A 228 -8.30 0.53 -14.39
CA HIS A 228 -7.77 1.83 -13.97
C HIS A 228 -8.20 2.97 -14.89
N PHE A 229 -8.07 2.79 -16.20
CA PHE A 229 -8.53 3.81 -17.16
C PHE A 229 -10.05 3.97 -17.15
N GLY A 230 -10.80 2.88 -16.92
CA GLY A 230 -12.24 2.94 -16.71
C GLY A 230 -12.64 3.79 -15.49
N GLY A 231 -11.85 3.74 -14.41
CA GLY A 231 -12.07 4.57 -13.23
C GLY A 231 -11.57 6.01 -13.38
N LEU A 232 -10.52 6.24 -14.17
CA LEU A 232 -9.89 7.56 -14.35
C LEU A 232 -10.79 8.58 -15.06
N ARG A 233 -11.65 8.11 -15.97
CA ARG A 233 -12.60 8.97 -16.71
C ARG A 233 -13.93 8.24 -16.92
N PRO A 234 -14.82 8.21 -15.93
CA PRO A 234 -16.06 7.42 -16.01
C PRO A 234 -17.01 7.84 -17.15
N HIS A 235 -16.88 9.08 -17.66
CA HIS A 235 -17.70 9.60 -18.77
C HIS A 235 -17.03 9.48 -20.15
N ALA A 236 -15.80 8.98 -20.24
CA ALA A 236 -15.08 8.82 -21.51
C ALA A 236 -14.77 7.34 -21.77
N SER A 237 -14.60 6.98 -23.04
CA SER A 237 -14.18 5.63 -23.39
C SER A 237 -12.78 5.33 -22.84
N TRP A 238 -12.65 4.27 -22.05
CA TRP A 238 -11.38 3.81 -21.49
C TRP A 238 -10.36 3.47 -22.60
N ILE A 239 -10.83 3.04 -23.78
CA ILE A 239 -9.99 2.74 -24.96
C ILE A 239 -9.26 3.99 -25.41
N GLN A 240 -9.94 5.15 -25.44
CA GLN A 240 -9.31 6.41 -25.83
C GLN A 240 -8.23 6.83 -24.82
N GLY A 241 -8.44 6.56 -23.53
CA GLY A 241 -7.44 6.79 -22.49
C GLY A 241 -6.19 5.93 -22.71
N LEU A 242 -6.38 4.65 -23.06
CA LEU A 242 -5.29 3.71 -23.31
C LEU A 242 -4.49 4.09 -24.56
N VAL A 243 -5.15 4.39 -25.68
CA VAL A 243 -4.50 4.76 -26.96
C VAL A 243 -3.74 6.09 -26.86
N ARG A 244 -4.24 7.06 -26.08
CA ARG A 244 -3.58 8.36 -25.92
C ARG A 244 -2.38 8.32 -24.96
N THR A 245 -2.24 7.27 -24.16
CA THR A 245 -1.17 7.17 -23.17
C THR A 245 0.09 6.58 -23.80
N LYS A 246 1.26 7.15 -23.47
CA LYS A 246 2.55 6.64 -23.96
C LYS A 246 2.77 5.19 -23.52
N ALA A 247 3.28 4.34 -24.41
CA ALA A 247 3.54 2.93 -24.14
C ALA A 247 4.44 2.71 -22.90
N GLY A 248 5.42 3.59 -22.65
CA GLY A 248 6.26 3.51 -21.46
C GLY A 248 5.51 3.69 -20.13
N GLU A 249 4.51 4.57 -20.08
CA GLU A 249 3.67 4.77 -18.89
C GLU A 249 2.67 3.62 -18.71
N LEU A 250 2.13 3.08 -19.81
CA LEU A 250 1.30 1.87 -19.79
C LEU A 250 2.08 0.67 -19.26
N LEU A 251 3.29 0.45 -19.79
CA LEU A 251 4.17 -0.63 -19.34
C LEU A 251 4.53 -0.46 -17.87
N LYS A 252 4.84 0.76 -17.45
CA LYS A 252 5.14 1.08 -16.05
C LYS A 252 3.96 0.70 -15.14
N TYR A 253 2.74 1.14 -15.47
CA TYR A 253 1.54 0.83 -14.66
C TYR A 253 1.16 -0.65 -14.70
N TRP A 254 1.27 -1.29 -15.87
CA TRP A 254 1.00 -2.70 -16.04
C TRP A 254 1.99 -3.57 -15.26
N TRP A 255 3.29 -3.30 -15.38
CA TRP A 255 4.33 -3.96 -14.59
C TRP A 255 4.14 -3.71 -13.09
N TRP A 256 3.85 -2.44 -12.76
CA TRP A 256 3.62 -1.98 -11.39
C TRP A 256 2.57 -0.86 -11.34
N PRO A 257 1.43 -1.03 -10.67
CA PRO A 257 1.11 -2.09 -9.71
C PRO A 257 0.56 -3.39 -10.32
N GLY A 258 0.13 -3.43 -11.58
CA GLY A 258 -0.73 -4.52 -12.12
C GLY A 258 -0.20 -5.94 -11.90
N LEU A 259 0.88 -6.29 -12.60
CA LEU A 259 1.48 -7.62 -12.61
C LEU A 259 2.04 -7.99 -11.24
N SER A 260 2.82 -7.09 -10.63
CA SER A 260 3.46 -7.32 -9.34
C SER A 260 2.45 -7.69 -8.25
N PHE A 261 1.36 -6.92 -8.13
CA PHE A 261 0.40 -7.19 -7.08
C PHE A 261 -0.51 -8.38 -7.40
N ALA A 262 -0.90 -8.58 -8.67
CA ALA A 262 -1.62 -9.79 -9.08
C ALA A 262 -0.83 -11.06 -8.72
N ALA A 263 0.47 -11.09 -9.02
CA ALA A 263 1.36 -12.18 -8.62
C ALA A 263 1.39 -12.35 -7.10
N THR A 264 1.54 -11.27 -6.33
CA THR A 264 1.57 -11.37 -4.86
C THR A 264 0.26 -11.93 -4.29
N TYR A 265 -0.89 -11.46 -4.77
CA TYR A 265 -2.17 -11.94 -4.28
C TYR A 265 -2.42 -13.40 -4.65
N TYR A 266 -2.01 -13.81 -5.85
CA TYR A 266 -2.11 -15.20 -6.26
C TYR A 266 -1.21 -16.11 -5.41
N LEU A 267 0.02 -15.70 -5.10
CA LEU A 267 0.91 -16.43 -4.19
C LEU A 267 0.33 -16.55 -2.77
N VAL A 268 -0.34 -15.52 -2.26
CA VAL A 268 -1.04 -15.61 -0.96
C VAL A 268 -2.16 -16.65 -1.02
N ALA A 269 -2.98 -16.62 -2.07
CA ALA A 269 -4.07 -17.57 -2.24
C ALA A 269 -3.57 -19.02 -2.41
N ALA A 270 -2.51 -19.20 -3.21
CA ALA A 270 -1.79 -20.47 -3.34
C ALA A 270 -1.24 -20.95 -1.99
N GLY A 271 -0.62 -20.06 -1.21
CA GLY A 271 -0.13 -20.37 0.13
C GLY A 271 -1.24 -20.82 1.08
N CYS A 272 -2.43 -20.21 1.02
CA CYS A 272 -3.59 -20.69 1.78
C CYS A 272 -3.95 -22.13 1.40
N VAL A 273 -4.02 -22.44 0.10
CA VAL A 273 -4.38 -23.79 -0.38
C VAL A 273 -3.33 -24.83 0.05
N ILE A 274 -2.04 -24.51 -0.10
CA ILE A 274 -0.96 -25.45 0.21
C ILE A 274 -0.80 -25.62 1.74
N PHE A 275 -0.71 -24.54 2.50
CA PHE A 275 -0.32 -24.60 3.91
C PHE A 275 -1.48 -24.64 4.90
N LEU A 276 -2.64 -24.04 4.59
CA LEU A 276 -3.81 -24.09 5.46
C LEU A 276 -4.73 -25.27 5.10
N LEU A 277 -4.97 -25.51 3.82
CA LEU A 277 -5.78 -26.65 3.35
C LEU A 277 -4.96 -27.93 3.17
N LYS A 278 -3.64 -27.88 3.42
CA LYS A 278 -2.69 -29.02 3.37
C LYS A 278 -2.73 -29.78 2.05
N GLN A 279 -2.93 -29.06 0.93
CA GLN A 279 -2.93 -29.66 -0.40
C GLN A 279 -1.49 -29.81 -0.93
N PRO A 280 -1.14 -30.93 -1.59
CA PRO A 280 0.20 -31.16 -2.13
C PRO A 280 0.55 -30.25 -3.31
N GLY A 281 -0.44 -29.60 -3.91
CA GLY A 281 -0.32 -28.61 -4.97
C GLY A 281 -1.58 -27.75 -5.02
N ILE A 282 -1.85 -27.13 -6.17
CA ILE A 282 -3.04 -26.29 -6.37
C ILE A 282 -3.96 -27.00 -7.37
N PRO A 283 -4.96 -27.77 -6.90
CA PRO A 283 -5.95 -28.37 -7.78
C PRO A 283 -6.63 -27.32 -8.66
N THR A 284 -7.02 -27.68 -9.87
CA THR A 284 -7.56 -26.75 -10.89
C THR A 284 -8.74 -25.95 -10.35
N ALA A 285 -9.65 -26.55 -9.58
CA ALA A 285 -10.78 -25.84 -8.99
C ALA A 285 -10.33 -24.70 -8.05
N TYR A 286 -9.34 -24.97 -7.18
CA TYR A 286 -8.77 -23.95 -6.30
C TYR A 286 -7.96 -22.91 -7.07
N ALA A 287 -7.24 -23.32 -8.13
CA ALA A 287 -6.52 -22.41 -9.00
C ALA A 287 -7.47 -21.44 -9.69
N MET A 288 -8.56 -21.94 -10.29
CA MET A 288 -9.60 -21.13 -10.93
C MET A 288 -10.27 -20.17 -9.95
N ALA A 289 -10.64 -20.65 -8.76
CA ALA A 289 -11.24 -19.81 -7.72
C ALA A 289 -10.26 -18.71 -7.26
N ALA A 290 -9.00 -19.06 -7.00
CA ALA A 290 -7.96 -18.13 -6.59
C ALA A 290 -7.65 -17.11 -7.70
N GLY A 291 -7.43 -17.57 -8.93
CA GLY A 291 -7.14 -16.72 -10.08
C GLY A 291 -8.27 -15.75 -10.38
N GLY A 292 -9.51 -16.25 -10.38
CA GLY A 292 -10.69 -15.41 -10.53
C GLY A 292 -10.79 -14.37 -9.43
N PHE A 293 -10.75 -14.79 -8.16
CA PHE A 293 -10.81 -13.89 -7.01
C PHE A 293 -9.74 -12.80 -7.05
N VAL A 294 -8.49 -13.16 -7.33
CA VAL A 294 -7.36 -12.23 -7.41
C VAL A 294 -7.57 -11.22 -8.53
N THR A 295 -7.90 -11.67 -9.73
CA THR A 295 -8.07 -10.76 -10.86
C THR A 295 -9.30 -9.87 -10.71
N GLY A 296 -10.41 -10.39 -10.17
CA GLY A 296 -11.59 -9.58 -9.82
C GLY A 296 -11.27 -8.51 -8.76
N MET A 297 -10.51 -8.87 -7.73
CA MET A 297 -10.04 -7.92 -6.71
C MET A 297 -9.07 -6.89 -7.28
N MET A 298 -8.17 -7.28 -8.18
CA MET A 298 -7.28 -6.36 -8.89
C MET A 298 -8.04 -5.36 -9.75
N ALA A 299 -9.07 -5.82 -10.47
CA ALA A 299 -9.95 -4.95 -11.24
C ALA A 299 -10.63 -3.92 -10.35
N LEU A 300 -11.21 -4.36 -9.21
CA LEU A 300 -11.81 -3.49 -8.20
C LEU A 300 -10.84 -2.43 -7.68
N TYR A 301 -9.66 -2.86 -7.24
CA TYR A 301 -8.67 -1.97 -6.64
C TYR A 301 -8.11 -0.97 -7.66
N CYS A 302 -7.81 -1.40 -8.88
CA CYS A 302 -7.29 -0.49 -9.89
C CYS A 302 -8.33 0.47 -10.44
N TYR A 303 -9.60 0.05 -10.57
CA TYR A 303 -10.72 0.95 -10.83
C TYR A 303 -10.83 2.02 -9.75
N TYR A 304 -10.80 1.61 -8.47
CA TYR A 304 -10.80 2.53 -7.35
C TYR A 304 -9.63 3.52 -7.39
N LEU A 305 -8.41 3.06 -7.70
CA LEU A 305 -7.26 3.96 -7.82
C LEU A 305 -7.43 4.96 -8.97
N GLY A 306 -8.03 4.55 -10.09
CA GLY A 306 -8.37 5.45 -11.19
C GLY A 306 -9.37 6.51 -10.75
N PHE A 307 -10.44 6.09 -10.09
CA PHE A 307 -11.48 6.97 -9.57
C PHE A 307 -10.93 7.98 -8.55
N ARG A 308 -10.07 7.55 -7.62
CA ARG A 308 -9.45 8.46 -6.65
C ARG A 308 -8.47 9.42 -7.29
N ARG A 309 -7.71 8.96 -8.29
CA ARG A 309 -6.84 9.85 -9.08
C ARG A 309 -7.65 10.91 -9.81
N HIS A 310 -8.79 10.54 -10.39
CA HIS A 310 -9.70 11.51 -11.02
C HIS A 310 -10.18 12.59 -10.03
N ILE A 311 -10.54 12.19 -8.82
CA ILE A 311 -10.92 13.12 -7.74
C ILE A 311 -9.74 14.03 -7.36
N GLU A 312 -8.53 13.50 -7.23
CA GLU A 312 -7.34 14.30 -6.93
C GLU A 312 -7.03 15.31 -8.05
N GLU A 313 -7.20 14.93 -9.32
CA GLU A 313 -7.03 15.82 -10.47
C GLU A 313 -8.10 16.93 -10.45
N GLN A 314 -9.37 16.60 -10.20
CA GLN A 314 -10.43 17.59 -10.06
C GLN A 314 -10.19 18.53 -8.88
N GLN A 315 -9.77 17.99 -7.73
CA GLN A 315 -9.49 18.79 -6.54
C GLN A 315 -8.27 19.70 -6.73
N GLY A 316 -7.22 19.20 -7.38
CA GLY A 316 -6.05 19.98 -7.78
C GLY A 316 -6.38 21.11 -8.76
N HIS A 317 -7.33 20.89 -9.67
CA HIS A 317 -7.85 21.94 -10.55
C HIS A 317 -8.77 22.94 -9.81
N THR A 318 -9.53 22.51 -8.81
CA THR A 318 -10.36 23.41 -7.98
C THR A 318 -9.57 24.18 -6.91
N MET A 319 -8.34 23.77 -6.58
CA MET A 319 -7.37 24.63 -5.88
C MET A 319 -6.72 25.64 -6.86
N SER A 320 -7.55 26.23 -7.72
CA SER A 320 -7.22 27.32 -8.63
C SER A 320 -6.93 28.60 -7.84
N SER A 321 -5.81 29.25 -8.15
CA SER A 321 -5.31 30.63 -7.92
C SER A 321 -5.95 31.60 -6.92
N ALA A 322 -7.21 31.46 -6.52
CA ALA A 322 -7.89 32.30 -5.54
C ALA A 322 -7.40 32.07 -4.09
N LEU A 323 -7.06 30.83 -3.71
CA LEU A 323 -6.46 30.53 -2.39
C LEU A 323 -4.99 31.01 -2.27
N LEU A 324 -4.31 31.22 -3.40
CA LEU A 324 -2.98 31.87 -3.47
C LEU A 324 -3.06 33.40 -3.62
N ARG A 325 -4.27 33.97 -3.78
CA ARG A 325 -4.54 35.42 -3.88
C ARG A 325 -5.14 36.01 -2.61
N CYS A 326 -5.14 35.29 -1.49
CA CYS A 326 -5.44 35.88 -0.19
C CYS A 326 -4.15 36.52 0.37
N PRO A 327 -4.00 37.87 0.35
CA PRO A 327 -2.76 38.53 0.78
C PRO A 327 -2.46 38.33 2.26
N PHE A 328 -3.45 37.87 3.03
CA PHE A 328 -3.36 37.71 4.48
C PHE A 328 -2.64 36.42 4.93
N VAL A 329 -2.58 35.36 4.09
CA VAL A 329 -1.97 34.07 4.48
C VAL A 329 -0.50 33.95 4.03
N MET A 330 -0.10 34.63 2.96
CA MET A 330 1.31 34.66 2.52
C MET A 330 2.21 35.43 3.51
N GLY A 331 1.65 36.41 4.24
CA GLY A 331 2.36 37.17 5.28
C GLY A 331 2.63 36.40 6.58
N ILE A 332 1.82 35.39 6.89
CA ILE A 332 1.95 34.59 8.13
C ILE A 332 2.83 33.35 7.90
N LEU A 333 2.88 32.80 6.68
CA LEU A 333 3.83 31.73 6.33
C LEU A 333 5.21 32.24 5.85
N GLY A 334 5.32 33.53 5.52
CA GLY A 334 6.60 34.18 5.17
C GLY A 334 7.34 34.84 6.34
N LYS A 335 6.71 35.00 7.51
CA LYS A 335 7.33 35.61 8.70
C LYS A 335 6.94 34.89 9.98
N SER A 336 7.83 34.04 10.45
CA SER A 336 8.12 33.96 11.88
C SER A 336 9.58 33.58 12.11
N PRO A 337 10.19 34.13 13.17
CA PRO A 337 11.37 34.98 13.04
C PRO A 337 12.57 34.35 13.74
N GLY A 338 13.76 34.61 13.21
CA GLY A 338 14.99 34.12 13.79
C GLY A 338 16.21 34.88 13.30
N THR A 339 16.22 36.21 13.42
CA THR A 339 17.47 36.98 13.47
C THR A 339 17.25 38.38 14.01
N GLY A 340 17.96 38.68 15.09
CA GLY A 340 18.79 39.89 15.15
C GLY A 340 18.07 41.22 15.32
N ILE A 341 17.99 41.63 16.58
CA ILE A 341 17.99 43.03 17.01
C ILE A 341 19.16 43.76 16.33
N SER A 342 18.88 44.85 15.62
CA SER A 342 19.44 46.18 15.91
C SER A 342 18.84 47.23 14.98
N ALA A 343 18.13 48.15 15.60
CA ALA A 343 17.59 49.35 15.01
C ALA A 343 18.68 50.40 14.82
N SER A 344 18.68 51.09 13.68
CA SER A 344 19.11 52.49 13.57
C SER A 344 18.29 53.20 12.49
N ALA A 345 17.04 53.55 12.84
CA ALA A 345 16.32 54.59 12.13
C ALA A 345 16.63 55.92 12.84
N GLY A 346 17.63 56.65 12.33
CA GLY A 346 17.78 58.07 12.61
C GLY A 346 16.81 58.85 11.73
N ALA A 347 15.70 59.27 12.31
CA ALA A 347 14.73 60.17 11.70
C ALA A 347 15.36 61.56 11.53
N GLY A 348 15.36 62.07 10.30
CA GLY A 348 15.59 63.48 10.00
C GLY A 348 14.26 64.23 9.92
N THR A 349 14.05 65.17 10.82
CA THR A 349 12.94 66.16 10.77
C THR A 349 13.48 67.56 11.06
N GLY A 350 13.04 68.53 10.25
CA GLY A 350 13.24 69.97 10.41
C GLY A 350 13.53 70.64 9.06
N SER A 351 12.53 70.91 8.21
CA SER A 351 11.78 72.18 8.08
C SER A 351 12.64 73.45 7.94
N VAL A 352 12.49 74.18 6.82
CA VAL A 352 11.99 75.58 6.72
C VAL A 352 12.31 76.20 5.34
N SER A 353 11.23 76.64 4.67
CA SER A 353 11.02 77.87 3.86
C SER A 353 12.08 78.42 2.89
N GLY A 354 11.73 78.45 1.60
CA GLY A 354 11.38 79.70 0.88
C GLY A 354 12.45 80.71 0.44
N SER A 355 12.47 80.93 -0.89
CA SER A 355 12.66 82.20 -1.62
C SER A 355 13.89 82.35 -2.53
N LYS A 356 13.56 82.88 -3.72
CA LYS A 356 14.33 83.40 -4.86
C LYS A 356 15.66 84.09 -4.49
N VAL A 357 16.71 83.88 -5.28
CA VAL A 357 17.10 84.65 -6.50
C VAL A 357 17.94 83.74 -7.39
#